data_AF-A0A2I1DYF2-F1
#
_entry.id   AF-A0A2I1DYF2-F1
#
_cell.length_a   1.000
_cell.length_b   1.000
_cell.length_c   1.000
_cell.angle_alpha   90.00
_cell.angle_beta   90.00
_cell.angle_gamma   90.00
#
_symmetry.space_group_name_H-M   'P 1'
#
loop_
_entity.id
_entity.type
_entity.pdbx_description
1 polymer ?
#
loop_
_entity_poly.entity_id
_entity_poly.type
_entity_poly.pdbx_seq_one_letter_code
_entity_poly.pdbx_strand_id
1 'polypeptide(L)'
;MKNTLLLNPSSDPDSPNHAFIENIVPFLHQLSKIYVIHLICPVSSEQEKQQILGLLRNSKLFSSKVIDERRVLFCESDEGKIHIIRHLEANVHVEGGINGEEVVEMIRGFVGSVLWAIRGGNSEPINWAETGEVKANVDRSQWSNVQVCGQAV
;
A
#
# COMPACT_ATOMS: atom_id res chain seq x y z
N MET A 1 9.36 1.27 -5.54
CA MET A 1 8.86 1.35 -4.15
C MET A 1 7.48 0.71 -4.11
N LYS A 2 7.29 -0.39 -3.36
CA LYS A 2 6.07 -1.22 -3.39
C LYS A 2 5.07 -0.94 -2.24
N ASN A 3 5.42 -0.13 -1.25
CA ASN A 3 4.65 0.01 -0.02
C ASN A 3 4.05 1.42 0.14
N THR A 4 2.76 1.48 0.48
CA THR A 4 2.00 2.74 0.69
C THR A 4 2.35 3.45 2.00
N LEU A 5 2.84 2.71 3.00
CA LEU A 5 3.02 3.22 4.37
C LEU A 5 4.50 3.29 4.80
N LEU A 6 5.33 2.43 4.22
CA LEU A 6 6.69 2.17 4.68
C LEU A 6 7.70 2.39 3.54
N LEU A 7 8.87 2.88 3.94
CA LEU A 7 10.07 3.02 3.13
C LEU A 7 11.11 2.04 3.69
N ASN A 8 11.80 1.32 2.82
CA ASN A 8 13.06 0.69 3.19
C ASN A 8 14.20 1.53 2.59
N PRO A 9 14.91 2.34 3.39
CA PRO A 9 16.08 3.10 2.98
C PRO A 9 17.34 2.23 2.89
N SER A 10 17.32 0.99 3.39
CA SER A 10 18.44 0.07 3.23
C SER A 10 18.49 -0.46 1.79
N SER A 11 19.68 -0.40 1.19
CA SER A 11 19.96 -1.02 -0.11
C SER A 11 20.28 -2.52 0.00
N ASP A 12 20.50 -3.01 1.22
CA ASP A 12 20.84 -4.40 1.52
C ASP A 12 19.57 -5.21 1.84
N PRO A 13 19.21 -6.21 1.02
CA PRO A 13 18.06 -7.08 1.28
C PRO A 13 18.17 -7.88 2.58
N ASP A 14 19.39 -8.22 3.00
CA ASP A 14 19.64 -9.04 4.19
C ASP A 14 19.65 -8.20 5.49
N SER A 15 19.57 -6.87 5.36
CA SER A 15 19.53 -5.91 6.46
C SER A 15 18.51 -4.79 6.21
N PRO A 16 17.20 -5.10 6.22
CA PRO A 16 16.15 -4.10 5.98
C PRO A 16 16.08 -3.05 7.10
N ASN A 17 15.77 -1.80 6.74
CA ASN A 17 15.64 -0.68 7.69
C ASN A 17 14.31 0.06 7.55
N HIS A 18 13.19 -0.66 7.63
CA HIS A 18 11.86 -0.07 7.40
C HIS A 18 11.60 1.16 8.29
N ALA A 19 11.01 2.19 7.69
CA ALA A 19 10.60 3.42 8.35
C ALA A 19 9.27 3.91 7.76
N PHE A 20 8.50 4.66 8.54
CA PHE A 20 7.27 5.27 8.05
C PHE A 20 7.54 6.36 7.03
N ILE A 21 6.67 6.47 6.03
CA ILE A 21 6.57 7.68 5.22
C ILE A 21 6.16 8.85 6.12
N GLU A 22 6.67 10.05 5.82
CA GLU A 22 6.34 11.26 6.56
C GLU A 22 4.82 11.45 6.70
N ASN A 23 4.38 11.89 7.89
CA ASN A 23 2.98 12.15 8.23
C ASN A 23 2.01 10.96 8.16
N ILE A 24 2.48 9.73 7.91
CA ILE A 24 1.58 8.58 7.80
C ILE A 24 0.95 8.19 9.14
N VAL A 25 1.70 8.31 10.24
CA VAL A 25 1.21 8.01 11.60
C VAL A 25 0.02 8.91 11.97
N PRO A 26 0.14 10.26 11.94
CA PRO A 26 -1.01 11.12 12.22
C PRO A 26 -2.15 10.95 11.21
N PHE A 27 -1.85 10.63 9.95
CA PHE A 27 -2.87 10.32 8.95
C PHE A 27 -3.69 9.06 9.31
N LEU A 28 -3.03 7.97 9.70
CA LEU A 28 -3.72 6.74 10.15
C LEU A 28 -4.59 6.98 11.39
N HIS A 29 -4.15 7.84 12.32
CA HIS A 29 -4.98 8.27 13.45
C HIS A 29 -6.23 9.05 13.04
N GLN A 30 -6.19 9.83 11.95
CA GLN A 30 -7.37 10.52 11.44
C GLN A 30 -8.30 9.54 10.74
N LEU A 31 -7.77 8.63 9.92
CA LEU A 31 -8.56 7.61 9.25
C LEU A 31 -9.28 6.69 10.23
N SER A 32 -8.64 6.31 11.33
CA SER A 32 -9.22 5.38 12.31
C SER A 32 -10.44 5.94 13.03
N LYS A 33 -10.70 7.25 12.95
CA LYS A 33 -11.93 7.87 13.47
C LYS A 33 -13.17 7.56 12.63
N ILE A 34 -12.96 7.14 11.38
CA ILE A 34 -14.02 6.95 10.37
C ILE A 34 -14.02 5.51 9.85
N TYR A 35 -12.84 4.87 9.81
CA TYR A 35 -12.65 3.55 9.21
C TYR A 35 -12.09 2.52 10.20
N VAL A 36 -12.47 1.27 10.00
CA VAL A 36 -11.75 0.12 10.56
C VAL A 36 -10.60 -0.21 9.62
N ILE A 37 -9.37 -0.05 10.10
CA ILE A 37 -8.18 -0.20 9.27
C ILE A 37 -7.69 -1.66 9.29
N HIS A 38 -7.49 -2.21 8.09
CA HIS A 38 -6.74 -3.44 7.86
C HIS A 38 -5.44 -3.08 7.14
N LEU A 39 -4.32 -3.64 7.59
CA LEU A 39 -3.03 -3.49 6.94
C LEU A 39 -2.66 -4.80 6.28
N ILE A 40 -2.29 -4.76 5.01
CA ILE A 40 -1.76 -5.93 4.29
C ILE A 40 -0.32 -5.62 3.92
N CYS A 41 0.61 -6.38 4.48
CA CYS A 41 2.04 -6.15 4.37
C CYS A 41 2.69 -7.32 3.62
N PRO A 42 3.07 -7.13 2.35
CA PRO A 42 3.92 -8.08 1.65
C PRO A 42 5.28 -8.14 2.36
N VAL A 43 5.73 -9.34 2.72
CA VAL A 43 7.02 -9.58 3.39
C VAL A 43 7.70 -10.80 2.80
N SER A 44 9.03 -10.82 2.78
CA SER A 44 9.84 -11.96 2.29
C SER A 44 10.53 -12.75 3.40
N SER A 45 10.46 -12.26 4.65
CA SER A 45 11.11 -12.90 5.80
C SER A 45 10.40 -12.62 7.13
N GLU A 46 10.61 -13.48 8.11
CA GLU A 46 10.10 -13.26 9.47
C GLU A 46 10.79 -12.06 10.14
N GLN A 47 12.06 -11.79 9.81
CA GLN A 47 12.80 -10.63 10.29
C GLN A 47 12.12 -9.33 9.85
N GLU A 48 11.76 -9.22 8.57
CA GLU A 48 11.03 -8.08 8.02
C GLU A 48 9.67 -7.90 8.71
N LYS A 49 8.92 -8.99 8.86
CA LYS A 49 7.64 -8.98 9.58
C LYS A 49 7.79 -8.47 11.01
N GLN A 50 8.78 -8.95 11.76
CA GLN A 50 9.03 -8.50 13.14
C GLN A 50 9.44 -7.03 13.20
N GLN A 51 10.20 -6.54 12.22
CA GLN A 51 10.55 -5.12 12.11
C GLN A 51 9.31 -4.24 11.89
N ILE A 52 8.44 -4.62 10.96
CA ILE A 52 7.18 -3.91 10.70
C ILE A 52 6.29 -3.88 11.96
N LEU A 53 6.12 -5.01 12.63
CA LEU A 53 5.39 -5.09 13.89
C LEU A 53 6.01 -4.20 14.98
N GLY A 54 7.34 -4.17 15.07
CA GLY A 54 8.08 -3.30 15.98
C GLY A 54 7.81 -1.82 15.72
N LEU A 55 7.83 -1.39 14.46
CA LEU A 55 7.52 -0.01 14.07
C LEU A 55 6.09 0.39 14.44
N LEU A 56 5.10 -0.47 14.16
CA LEU A 56 3.70 -0.24 14.49
C LEU A 56 3.47 -0.14 16.00
N ARG A 57 4.14 -0.99 16.80
CA ARG A 57 4.11 -0.92 18.27
C ARG A 57 4.74 0.38 18.79
N ASN A 58 5.95 0.71 18.32
CA ASN A 58 6.71 1.85 18.81
C ASN A 58 6.06 3.21 18.44
N SER A 59 5.31 3.24 17.34
CA SER A 59 4.52 4.42 16.92
C SER A 59 3.16 4.55 17.61
N LYS A 60 2.82 3.65 18.55
CA LYS A 60 1.53 3.62 19.26
C LYS A 60 0.32 3.46 18.32
N LEU A 61 0.54 2.86 17.14
CA LEU A 61 -0.53 2.57 16.19
C LEU A 61 -1.37 1.35 16.62
N PHE A 62 -0.76 0.40 17.35
CA PHE A 62 -1.53 -0.69 17.94
C PHE A 62 -2.31 -0.23 19.16
N SER A 63 -3.62 -0.07 18.96
CA SER A 63 -4.60 0.19 20.00
C SER A 63 -5.99 -0.13 19.49
N SER A 64 -6.94 -0.36 20.39
CA SER A 64 -8.35 -0.59 20.03
C SER A 64 -9.01 0.58 19.31
N LYS A 65 -8.38 1.77 19.28
CA LYS A 65 -8.88 3.00 18.66
C LYS A 65 -8.24 3.30 17.30
N VAL A 66 -7.15 2.63 16.95
CA VAL A 66 -6.34 2.96 15.75
C VAL A 66 -6.24 1.75 14.84
N ILE A 67 -5.32 0.82 15.15
CA ILE A 67 -5.17 -0.44 14.44
C ILE A 67 -5.18 -1.57 15.47
N ASP A 68 -6.07 -2.55 15.25
CA ASP A 68 -6.04 -3.83 15.96
C ASP A 68 -4.92 -4.68 15.33
N GLU A 69 -4.00 -5.18 16.15
CA GLU A 69 -2.86 -5.97 15.68
C GLU A 69 -3.32 -7.22 14.89
N ARG A 70 -4.50 -7.77 15.20
CA ARG A 70 -5.09 -8.92 14.48
C ARG A 70 -5.55 -8.57 13.06
N ARG A 71 -5.60 -7.28 12.71
CA ARG A 71 -5.95 -6.78 11.37
C ARG A 71 -4.72 -6.42 10.54
N VAL A 72 -3.53 -6.74 11.02
CA VAL A 72 -2.30 -6.69 10.23
C VAL A 72 -2.02 -8.07 9.67
N LEU A 73 -2.20 -8.19 8.35
CA LEU A 73 -2.07 -9.42 7.59
C LEU A 73 -0.77 -9.39 6.79
N PHE A 74 -0.08 -10.51 6.78
CA PHE A 74 1.18 -10.67 6.06
C PHE A 74 0.99 -11.68 4.93
N CYS A 75 1.63 -11.42 3.79
CA CYS A 75 1.63 -12.32 2.64
C CYS A 75 2.98 -12.27 1.93
N GLU A 76 3.33 -13.33 1.22
CA GLU A 76 4.64 -13.43 0.54
C GLU A 76 4.55 -13.16 -0.97
N SER A 77 3.33 -13.14 -1.53
CA SER A 77 3.10 -12.95 -2.97
C SER A 77 1.97 -11.96 -3.27
N ASP A 78 1.97 -11.42 -4.49
CA ASP A 78 0.93 -10.51 -4.97
C ASP A 78 -0.42 -11.24 -5.12
N GLU A 79 -0.43 -12.52 -5.50
CA GLU A 79 -1.65 -13.35 -5.53
C GLU A 79 -2.24 -13.53 -4.14
N GLY A 80 -1.39 -13.78 -3.13
CA GLY A 80 -1.81 -13.87 -1.73
C GLY A 80 -2.41 -12.55 -1.24
N LYS A 81 -1.79 -11.42 -1.59
CA LYS A 81 -2.31 -10.08 -1.31
C LYS A 81 -3.68 -9.85 -1.95
N ILE A 82 -3.83 -10.15 -3.24
CA ILE A 82 -5.09 -10.03 -3.98
C ILE A 82 -6.18 -10.90 -3.34
N HIS A 83 -5.87 -12.14 -2.97
CA HIS A 83 -6.82 -13.03 -2.32
C HIS A 83 -7.33 -12.47 -0.98
N ILE A 84 -6.43 -11.94 -0.15
CA ILE A 84 -6.80 -11.29 1.11
C ILE A 84 -7.68 -10.06 0.86
N ILE A 85 -7.31 -9.18 -0.08
CA ILE A 85 -8.08 -7.97 -0.39
C ILE A 85 -9.52 -8.32 -0.80
N ARG A 86 -9.68 -9.30 -1.69
CA ARG A 86 -10.99 -9.75 -2.15
C ARG A 86 -11.84 -10.31 -1.01
N HIS A 87 -11.24 -11.02 -0.05
CA HIS A 87 -11.95 -11.63 1.06
C HIS A 87 -12.32 -10.64 2.18
N LEU A 88 -11.55 -9.57 2.33
CA LEU A 88 -11.85 -8.52 3.30
C LEU A 88 -13.05 -7.65 2.88
N GLU A 89 -13.37 -7.62 1.58
CA GLU A 89 -14.48 -6.84 1.01
C GLU A 89 -14.51 -5.38 1.52
N ALA A 90 -13.34 -4.74 1.55
CA ALA A 90 -13.21 -3.39 2.09
C ALA A 90 -14.04 -2.36 1.30
N ASN A 91 -14.58 -1.36 1.98
CA ASN A 91 -15.25 -0.24 1.32
C ASN A 91 -14.27 0.60 0.50
N VAL A 92 -13.05 0.78 1.02
CA VAL A 92 -11.97 1.54 0.38
C VAL A 92 -10.68 0.74 0.50
N HIS A 93 -9.99 0.51 -0.62
CA HIS A 93 -8.63 -0.05 -0.66
C HIS A 93 -7.64 1.04 -1.06
N VAL A 94 -6.48 1.09 -0.41
CA VAL A 94 -5.39 2.00 -0.80
C VAL A 94 -4.20 1.17 -1.27
N GLU A 95 -3.90 1.27 -2.56
CA GLU A 95 -2.77 0.58 -3.18
C GLU A 95 -1.64 1.58 -3.48
N GLY A 96 -0.39 1.14 -3.32
CA GLY A 96 0.77 2.02 -3.42
C GLY A 96 1.76 1.60 -4.48
N GLY A 97 2.43 2.58 -5.07
CA GLY A 97 3.59 2.36 -5.94
C GLY A 97 3.25 2.15 -7.41
N ILE A 98 4.26 2.39 -8.25
CA ILE A 98 4.16 2.33 -9.72
C ILE A 98 3.80 0.94 -10.25
N ASN A 99 4.10 -0.12 -9.49
CA ASN A 99 3.82 -1.51 -9.87
C ASN A 99 2.49 -2.03 -9.31
N GLY A 100 1.68 -1.17 -8.70
CA GLY A 100 0.39 -1.55 -8.13
C GLY A 100 -0.72 -1.80 -9.15
N GLU A 101 -0.49 -1.50 -10.44
CA GLU A 101 -1.53 -1.53 -11.48
C GLU A 101 -2.23 -2.89 -11.61
N GLU A 102 -1.44 -3.97 -11.62
CA GLU A 102 -1.99 -5.33 -11.73
C GLU A 102 -2.86 -5.68 -10.53
N VAL A 103 -2.43 -5.31 -9.32
CA VAL A 103 -3.23 -5.50 -8.10
C VAL A 103 -4.54 -4.72 -8.21
N VAL A 104 -4.49 -3.45 -8.63
CA VAL A 104 -5.67 -2.59 -8.81
C VAL A 104 -6.67 -3.19 -9.80
N GLU A 105 -6.20 -3.62 -10.98
CA GLU A 105 -7.06 -4.27 -11.99
C GLU A 105 -7.75 -5.51 -11.41
N MET A 106 -7.02 -6.30 -10.63
CA MET A 106 -7.51 -7.56 -10.09
C MET A 106 -8.47 -7.39 -8.91
N ILE A 107 -8.46 -6.26 -8.21
CA ILE A 107 -9.31 -6.03 -7.03
C ILE A 107 -10.45 -5.05 -7.26
N ARG A 108 -10.40 -4.18 -8.29
CA ARG A 108 -11.39 -3.12 -8.47
C ARG A 108 -12.83 -3.62 -8.57
N GLY A 109 -13.05 -4.85 -9.06
CA GLY A 109 -14.38 -5.48 -9.11
C GLY A 109 -14.90 -5.98 -7.76
N PHE A 110 -14.07 -6.00 -6.72
CA PHE A 110 -14.36 -6.59 -5.41
C PHE A 110 -14.35 -5.57 -4.26
N VAL A 111 -13.90 -4.35 -4.52
CA VAL A 111 -13.76 -3.27 -3.54
C VAL A 111 -14.64 -2.10 -3.98
N GLY A 112 -15.31 -1.44 -3.04
CA GLY A 112 -16.18 -0.30 -3.34
C GLY A 112 -15.45 0.84 -4.05
N SER A 113 -14.31 1.27 -3.51
CA SER A 113 -13.45 2.30 -4.07
C SER A 113 -11.96 1.93 -3.92
N VAL A 114 -11.16 2.21 -4.94
CA VAL A 114 -9.72 1.98 -4.91
C VAL A 114 -8.99 3.32 -5.06
N LEU A 115 -8.15 3.65 -4.09
CA LEU A 115 -7.21 4.78 -4.15
C LEU A 115 -5.83 4.24 -4.53
N TRP A 116 -5.36 4.54 -5.74
CA TRP A 116 -4.03 4.13 -6.18
C TRP A 116 -3.04 5.28 -6.03
N ALA A 117 -2.22 5.22 -4.99
CA ALA A 117 -1.22 6.23 -4.66
C ALA A 117 0.12 5.94 -5.38
N ILE A 118 0.41 6.72 -6.41
CA ILE A 118 1.65 6.61 -7.19
C ILE A 118 2.62 7.67 -6.68
N ARG A 119 3.62 7.25 -5.90
CA ARG A 119 4.72 8.12 -5.47
C ARG A 119 5.82 8.09 -6.52
N GLY A 120 6.04 9.21 -7.21
CA GLY A 120 7.19 9.40 -8.10
C GLY A 120 8.50 9.29 -7.33
N GLY A 121 9.44 8.49 -7.83
CA GLY A 121 10.81 8.50 -7.30
C GLY A 121 11.53 9.75 -7.84
N ASN A 122 12.09 10.54 -6.94
CA ASN A 122 12.98 11.68 -7.18
C ASN A 122 12.54 12.72 -8.23
N SER A 123 11.98 13.83 -7.76
CA SER A 123 12.07 15.21 -8.30
C SER A 123 11.88 15.48 -9.81
N GLU A 124 11.50 14.50 -10.63
CA GLU A 124 11.08 14.73 -11.99
C GLU A 124 9.57 14.48 -12.11
N PRO A 125 8.85 15.36 -12.83
CA PRO A 125 7.47 15.08 -13.16
C PRO A 125 7.42 13.73 -13.87
N ILE A 126 6.52 12.85 -13.43
CA ILE A 126 6.28 11.57 -14.10
C ILE A 126 5.86 11.91 -15.53
N ASN A 127 6.79 11.76 -16.48
CA ASN A 127 6.49 11.91 -17.88
C ASN A 127 5.72 10.66 -18.32
N TRP A 128 4.39 10.76 -18.28
CA TRP A 128 3.47 9.70 -18.69
C TRP A 128 3.71 9.21 -20.12
N ALA A 129 4.46 9.97 -20.94
CA ALA A 129 4.84 9.59 -22.30
C ALA A 129 6.17 8.80 -22.38
N GLU A 130 7.04 8.84 -21.36
CA GLU A 130 8.41 8.28 -21.40
C GLU A 130 8.69 7.19 -20.36
N THR A 131 7.80 6.95 -19.39
CA THR A 131 7.82 5.68 -18.64
C THR A 131 7.38 4.56 -19.58
N GLY A 132 8.36 4.05 -20.34
CA GLY A 132 8.20 3.04 -21.36
C GLY A 132 7.33 1.88 -20.89
N GLU A 133 6.38 1.52 -21.74
CA GLU A 133 5.72 0.21 -21.77
C GLU A 133 5.50 -0.42 -20.39
N VAL A 134 4.81 0.27 -19.48
CA VAL A 134 3.93 -0.49 -18.58
C VAL A 134 2.96 -1.16 -19.54
N LYS A 135 3.05 -2.49 -19.70
CA LYS A 135 2.31 -3.30 -20.67
C LYS A 135 0.81 -2.95 -20.66
N ALA A 136 0.43 -1.92 -21.39
CA ALA A 136 -0.89 -1.34 -21.39
C ALA A 136 -1.76 -2.14 -22.36
N ASN A 137 -2.05 -3.38 -21.99
CA ASN A 137 -3.16 -4.13 -22.54
C ASN A 137 -4.42 -4.00 -21.67
N VAL A 138 -4.41 -3.12 -20.66
CA VAL A 138 -5.52 -2.91 -19.74
C VAL A 138 -6.23 -1.61 -20.10
N ASP A 139 -7.48 -1.73 -20.55
CA ASP A 139 -8.36 -0.61 -20.85
C ASP A 139 -8.83 0.08 -19.56
N ARG A 140 -8.10 1.11 -19.13
CA ARG A 140 -8.43 1.89 -17.93
C ARG A 140 -9.70 2.72 -18.05
N SER A 141 -10.29 2.87 -19.25
CA SER A 141 -11.55 3.62 -19.42
C SER A 141 -12.72 2.99 -18.67
N GLN A 142 -12.60 1.70 -18.32
CA GLN A 142 -13.61 0.94 -17.59
C GLN A 142 -13.46 1.04 -16.06
N TRP A 143 -12.47 1.78 -15.55
CA TRP A 143 -12.17 1.88 -14.12
C TRP A 143 -12.97 3.01 -13.47
N SER A 144 -14.27 2.79 -13.27
CA SER A 144 -15.16 3.82 -12.71
C SER A 144 -14.98 4.07 -11.21
N ASN A 145 -14.39 3.13 -10.47
CA ASN A 145 -14.22 3.20 -9.02
C ASN A 145 -12.77 3.33 -8.55
N VAL A 146 -11.83 3.57 -9.47
CA VAL A 146 -10.41 3.75 -9.18
C VAL A 146 -10.07 5.23 -9.29
N GLN A 147 -9.52 5.80 -8.22
CA GLN A 147 -8.93 7.13 -8.23
C GLN A 147 -7.41 7.00 -8.19
N VAL A 148 -6.74 7.54 -9.21
CA VAL A 148 -5.28 7.62 -9.25
C VAL A 148 -4.83 8.89 -8.56
N CYS A 149 -4.00 8.76 -7.53
CA CYS A 149 -3.45 9.85 -6.74
C CYS A 149 -1.95 9.94 -7.02
N GLY A 150 -1.53 10.87 -7.87
CA GLY A 150 -0.13 11.24 -8.08
C GLY A 150 0.15 12.62 -7.51
N GLN A 151 1.32 12.81 -6.89
CA GLN A 151 1.83 14.17 -6.66
C GLN A 151 2.30 14.74 -8.00
N ALA A 152 1.57 15.73 -8.53
CA ALA A 152 2.19 16.75 -9.35
C ALA A 152 2.98 17.65 -8.40
N VAL A 153 4.30 17.64 -8.52
CA VAL A 153 5.16 18.69 -7.98
C VAL A 153 5.54 19.59 -9.14
#